data_AF-A0A3M1YGD1-F1
#
_entry.id   AF-A0A3M1YGD1-F1
#
_cell.length_a   1.000
_cell.length_b   1.000
_cell.length_c   1.000
_cell.angle_alpha   90.00
_cell.angle_beta   90.00
_cell.angle_gamma   90.00
#
_symmetry.space_group_name_H-M   'P 1'
#
loop_
_entity.id
_entity.type
_entity.pdbx_description
1 polymer ?
#
loop_
_entity_poly.entity_id
_entity_poly.type
_entity_poly.pdbx_seq_one_letter_code
_entity_poly.pdbx_strand_id
1 'polypeptide(L)'
;MNEMSRFFKRTALDLRVPIILINQANETGERSAEAKGLERDSDYYYSVQKLEKGDQVLMQDAMGEYYYKAQKGDYLAKLKAIRYTEGNKNVILTFSNNRYLEKDTREANYD
;
A
#
# COMPACT_ATOMS: atom_id res chain seq x y z
N MET A 1 13.27 8.33 20.63
CA MET A 1 14.04 7.37 19.80
C MET A 1 13.12 6.18 19.55
N ASN A 2 12.85 5.78 18.30
CA ASN A 2 11.85 4.73 18.02
C ASN A 2 12.54 3.35 18.04
N GLU A 3 12.50 2.65 19.18
CA GLU A 3 13.30 1.43 19.42
C GLU A 3 12.69 0.17 18.78
N MET A 4 11.36 0.11 18.65
CA MET A 4 10.68 -1.06 18.10
C MET A 4 10.96 -1.30 16.62
N SER A 5 10.97 -0.25 15.78
CA SER A 5 11.22 -0.41 14.34
C SER A 5 12.61 -0.98 14.06
N ARG A 6 13.62 -0.53 14.83
CA ARG A 6 14.99 -1.03 14.74
C ARG A 6 15.14 -2.45 15.24
N PHE A 7 14.41 -2.82 16.29
CA PHE A 7 14.39 -4.20 16.80
C PHE A 7 13.96 -5.17 15.69
N PHE A 8 12.78 -4.95 15.08
CA PHE A 8 12.29 -5.83 14.03
C PHE A 8 13.21 -5.87 12.81
N LYS A 9 13.78 -4.72 12.42
CA LYS A 9 14.73 -4.67 11.30
C LYS A 9 15.99 -5.50 11.58
N ARG A 10 16.54 -5.45 12.80
CA ARG A 10 17.69 -6.27 13.20
C ARG A 10 17.31 -7.74 13.25
N THR A 11 16.21 -8.10 13.89
CA THR A 11 15.72 -9.48 13.96
C THR A 11 15.53 -10.10 12.57
N ALA A 12 14.95 -9.35 11.63
CA ALA A 12 14.77 -9.81 10.24
C ALA A 12 16.12 -10.10 9.55
N LEU A 13 17.13 -9.26 9.77
CA LEU A 13 18.47 -9.42 9.19
C LEU A 13 19.24 -10.58 9.85
N ASP A 14 19.20 -10.66 11.18
CA ASP A 14 19.93 -11.66 11.96
C ASP A 14 19.41 -13.08 11.67
N LEU A 15 18.08 -13.22 11.62
CA LEU A 15 17.41 -14.50 11.36
C LEU A 15 17.23 -14.79 9.86
N ARG A 16 17.47 -13.81 8.99
CA ARG A 16 17.22 -13.88 7.53
C ARG A 16 15.78 -14.29 7.19
N VAL A 17 14.81 -13.75 7.94
CA VAL A 17 13.38 -13.99 7.72
C VAL A 17 12.65 -12.69 7.39
N PRO A 18 11.68 -12.70 6.46
CA PRO A 18 10.82 -11.54 6.24
C PRO A 18 9.88 -11.37 7.43
N ILE A 19 9.83 -10.16 7.97
CA ILE A 19 8.89 -9.78 9.04
C ILE A 19 7.87 -8.81 8.45
N ILE A 20 6.59 -9.18 8.53
CA ILE A 20 5.47 -8.32 8.12
C ILE A 20 4.89 -7.68 9.36
N LEU A 21 4.95 -6.35 9.43
CA LEU A 21 4.35 -5.57 10.51
C LEU A 21 3.06 -4.91 9.99
N ILE A 22 1.98 -5.07 10.74
CA ILE A 22 0.69 -4.42 10.46
C ILE A 22 0.50 -3.31 11.49
N ASN A 23 0.29 -2.09 11.02
CA ASN A 23 -0.01 -0.95 11.87
C ASN A 23 -1.26 -0.22 11.36
N GLN A 24 -2.05 0.33 12.27
CA GLN A 24 -3.18 1.20 11.92
C GLN A 24 -2.65 2.61 11.61
N ALA A 25 -3.16 3.22 10.54
CA ALA A 25 -2.90 4.62 10.25
C ALA A 25 -3.77 5.53 11.15
N ASN A 26 -3.40 6.80 11.30
CA ASN A 26 -4.29 7.78 11.91
C ASN A 26 -5.53 8.03 11.05
N GLU A 27 -6.48 8.83 11.55
CA GLU A 27 -7.74 9.17 10.88
C GLU A 27 -7.58 9.68 9.44
N THR A 28 -6.44 10.28 9.09
CA THR A 28 -6.20 10.75 7.72
C THR A 28 -5.69 9.66 6.77
N GLY A 29 -5.38 8.45 7.26
CA GLY A 29 -4.92 7.31 6.46
C GLY A 29 -3.54 7.46 5.81
N GLU A 30 -2.99 8.68 5.81
CA GLU A 30 -1.77 9.01 5.08
C GLU A 30 -0.50 8.87 5.91
N ARG A 31 -0.60 8.97 7.24
CA ARG A 31 0.55 8.88 8.14
C ARG A 31 0.30 7.85 9.23
N SER A 32 1.32 7.06 9.52
CA SER A 32 1.34 6.27 10.75
C SER A 32 1.37 7.26 11.93
N ALA A 33 0.28 7.31 12.71
CA ALA A 33 0.07 8.29 13.78
C ALA A 33 1.26 8.39 14.74
N GLU A 34 1.91 7.25 15.00
CA GLU A 34 2.88 7.07 16.09
C GLU A 34 4.21 6.44 15.61
N ALA A 35 4.33 6.12 14.32
CA ALA A 35 5.37 5.23 13.83
C ALA A 35 6.27 5.82 12.75
N LYS A 36 6.70 7.08 12.93
CA LYS A 36 7.68 7.77 12.04
C LYS A 36 8.97 6.96 11.76
N GLY A 37 9.29 5.98 12.60
CA GLY A 37 10.44 5.08 12.40
C GLY A 37 10.16 3.88 11.49
N LEU A 38 8.92 3.41 11.41
CA LEU A 38 8.56 2.21 10.63
C LEU A 38 8.71 2.46 9.14
N GLU A 39 8.22 3.60 8.63
CA GLU A 39 8.37 3.94 7.21
C GLU A 39 9.84 4.00 6.77
N ARG A 40 10.71 4.55 7.62
CA ARG A 40 12.15 4.68 7.34
C ARG A 40 12.90 3.34 7.44
N ASP A 41 12.58 2.53 8.44
CA ASP A 41 13.36 1.34 8.77
C ASP A 41 12.88 0.09 8.00
N SER A 42 11.64 0.10 7.50
CA SER A 42 11.10 -0.94 6.61
C SER A 42 11.74 -0.91 5.23
N ASP A 43 11.97 -2.08 4.63
CA ASP A 43 12.43 -2.17 3.24
C ASP A 43 11.29 -1.91 2.24
N TYR A 44 10.06 -2.29 2.63
CA TYR A 44 8.82 -2.08 1.90
C TYR A 44 7.78 -1.46 2.84
N TYR A 45 7.11 -0.40 2.40
CA TYR A 45 6.01 0.21 3.14
C TYR A 45 4.78 0.38 2.24
N TYR A 46 3.70 -0.30 2.62
CA TYR A 46 2.41 -0.23 1.95
C TYR A 46 1.42 0.53 2.84
N SER A 47 0.64 1.41 2.24
CA SER A 47 -0.60 1.90 2.85
C SER A 47 -1.79 1.32 2.10
N VAL A 48 -2.72 0.73 2.82
CA VAL A 48 -3.98 0.22 2.25
C VAL A 48 -5.12 1.09 2.75
N GLN A 49 -5.90 1.62 1.82
CA GLN A 49 -7.06 2.46 2.09
C GLN A 49 -8.28 1.85 1.41
N LYS A 50 -9.40 1.77 2.12
CA LYS A 50 -10.69 1.43 1.50
C LYS A 50 -11.20 2.63 0.70
N LEU A 51 -11.66 2.38 -0.52
CA LEU A 51 -12.23 3.42 -1.38
C LEU A 51 -13.76 3.44 -1.28
N GLU A 52 -14.33 4.62 -1.47
CA GLU A 52 -15.76 4.79 -1.66
C GLU A 52 -16.11 4.73 -3.15
N LYS A 53 -17.33 4.30 -3.45
CA LYS A 53 -17.78 4.19 -4.85
C LYS A 53 -17.77 5.58 -5.50
N GLY A 54 -17.06 5.71 -6.61
CA GLY A 54 -16.94 6.96 -7.37
C GLY A 54 -15.67 7.75 -7.08
N ASP A 55 -14.88 7.38 -6.07
CA ASP A 55 -13.55 7.97 -5.85
C ASP A 55 -12.70 7.87 -7.12
N GLN A 56 -11.96 8.92 -7.43
CA GLN A 56 -11.03 8.93 -8.57
C GLN A 56 -9.62 8.71 -8.07
N VAL A 57 -8.96 7.69 -8.61
CA VAL A 57 -7.57 7.36 -8.28
C VAL A 57 -6.73 7.55 -9.54
N LEU A 58 -5.67 8.36 -9.44
CA LEU A 58 -4.67 8.47 -10.50
C LEU A 58 -3.82 7.19 -10.52
N MET A 59 -3.88 6.49 -11.64
CA MET A 59 -3.13 5.27 -11.92
C MET A 59 -2.08 5.57 -13.00
N GLN A 60 -0.98 4.82 -12.97
CA GLN A 60 0.09 4.91 -13.95
C GLN A 60 0.48 3.50 -14.38
N ASP A 61 0.59 3.29 -15.68
CA ASP A 61 1.14 2.05 -16.27
C ASP A 61 2.00 2.35 -17.51
N ALA A 62 2.36 1.30 -18.25
CA ALA A 62 3.21 1.38 -19.44
C ALA A 62 2.65 2.27 -20.56
N MET A 63 1.34 2.54 -20.59
CA MET A 63 0.71 3.39 -21.61
C MET A 63 0.41 4.82 -21.12
N GLY A 64 0.72 5.15 -19.86
CA GLY A 64 0.61 6.50 -19.30
C GLY A 64 -0.27 6.60 -18.05
N GLU A 65 -0.59 7.84 -17.68
CA GLU A 65 -1.44 8.16 -16.53
C GLU A 65 -2.92 8.18 -16.93
N TYR A 66 -3.79 7.67 -16.05
CA TYR A 66 -5.24 7.70 -16.22
C TYR A 66 -5.96 7.69 -14.89
N TYR A 67 -7.22 8.13 -14.87
CA TYR A 67 -8.05 8.05 -13.68
C TYR A 67 -8.88 6.78 -13.68
N TYR A 68 -8.77 6.02 -12.60
CA TYR A 68 -9.66 4.92 -12.29
C TYR A 68 -10.82 5.40 -11.42
N LYS A 69 -12.06 5.01 -11.75
CA LYS A 69 -13.24 5.28 -10.93
C LYS A 69 -13.55 4.09 -10.03
N ALA A 70 -13.39 4.28 -8.73
CA ALA A 70 -13.53 3.23 -7.73
C ALA A 70 -14.94 2.64 -7.72
N GLN A 71 -15.00 1.31 -7.57
CA GLN A 71 -16.23 0.57 -7.37
C GLN A 71 -16.40 0.20 -5.89
N LYS A 72 -17.62 -0.18 -5.50
CA LYS A 72 -17.91 -0.59 -4.13
C LYS A 72 -17.06 -1.82 -3.78
N GLY A 73 -16.30 -1.73 -2.69
CA GLY A 73 -15.46 -2.82 -2.19
C GLY A 73 -14.02 -2.81 -2.74
N ASP A 74 -13.64 -1.78 -3.49
CA ASP A 74 -12.26 -1.58 -3.91
C ASP A 74 -11.41 -0.98 -2.77
N TYR A 75 -10.13 -1.31 -2.81
CA TYR A 75 -9.11 -0.80 -1.91
C TYR A 75 -7.93 -0.29 -2.73
N LEU A 76 -7.34 0.81 -2.30
CA LEU A 76 -6.11 1.36 -2.84
C LEU A 76 -4.93 0.92 -1.99
N ALA A 77 -4.05 0.11 -2.55
CA ALA A 77 -2.73 -0.16 -1.99
C ALA A 77 -1.70 0.76 -2.65
N LYS A 78 -1.10 1.65 -1.87
CA LYS A 78 0.00 2.51 -2.32
C LYS A 78 1.31 1.98 -1.77
N LEU A 79 2.27 1.76 -2.65
CA LEU A 79 3.64 1.45 -2.26
C LEU A 79 4.40 2.76 -2.05
N LYS A 80 4.53 3.20 -0.79
CA LYS A 80 5.09 4.53 -0.47
C LYS A 80 6.61 4.55 -0.43
N ALA A 81 7.25 3.44 -0.05
CA ALA A 81 8.70 3.35 0.01
C ALA A 81 9.18 1.97 -0.39
N ILE A 82 10.20 1.95 -1.26
CA ILE A 82 11.06 0.80 -1.52
C ILE A 82 12.48 1.31 -1.40
N ARG A 83 13.32 0.64 -0.61
CA ARG A 83 14.70 1.08 -0.40
C ARG A 83 15.60 0.91 -1.64
N TYR A 84 15.13 0.17 -2.66
CA TYR A 84 15.95 -0.35 -3.76
C TYR A 84 15.41 -0.11 -5.18
N THR A 85 14.22 0.49 -5.37
CA THR A 85 13.60 0.73 -6.70
C THR A 85 12.62 1.91 -6.66
N GLU A 86 12.08 2.30 -7.83
CA GLU A 86 10.99 3.28 -7.93
C GLU A 86 9.81 2.90 -7.01
N GLY A 87 9.45 3.81 -6.10
CA GLY A 87 8.24 3.74 -5.29
C GLY A 87 7.02 4.31 -6.03
N ASN A 88 5.94 4.59 -5.31
CA ASN A 88 4.72 5.23 -5.80
C ASN A 88 3.87 4.44 -6.79
N LYS A 89 3.96 3.10 -6.79
CA LYS A 89 2.97 2.28 -7.51
C LYS A 89 1.65 2.27 -6.74
N ASN A 90 0.58 2.68 -7.40
CA ASN A 90 -0.79 2.48 -6.96
C ASN A 90 -1.33 1.18 -7.53
N VAL A 91 -1.98 0.39 -6.69
CA VAL A 91 -2.65 -0.86 -7.09
C VAL A 91 -4.05 -0.86 -6.51
N ILE A 92 -5.03 -1.23 -7.33
CA ILE A 92 -6.40 -1.44 -6.86
C ILE A 92 -6.58 -2.91 -6.52
N LEU A 93 -7.03 -3.17 -5.29
CA LEU A 93 -7.37 -4.49 -4.81
C LEU A 93 -8.88 -4.62 -4.68
N THR A 94 -9.41 -5.78 -5.07
CA THR A 94 -10.81 -6.13 -4.85
C THR A 94 -10.90 -7.43 -4.08
N PHE A 95 -11.93 -7.58 -3.24
CA PHE A 95 -12.15 -8.80 -2.48
C PHE A 95 -13.07 -9.74 -3.25
N SER A 96 -12.54 -10.88 -3.66
CA SER A 96 -13.28 -11.92 -4.38
C SER A 96 -12.76 -13.31 -3.98
N ASN A 97 -13.64 -14.30 -3.94
CA ASN A 97 -13.27 -15.68 -3.58
C ASN A 97 -12.46 -15.81 -2.28
N ASN A 98 -12.86 -15.06 -1.24
CA ASN A 98 -12.19 -14.99 0.07
C ASN A 98 -10.73 -14.50 0.02
N ARG A 99 -10.33 -13.75 -1.01
CA ARG A 99 -8.98 -13.22 -1.19
C ARG A 99 -9.00 -11.80 -1.76
N TYR A 100 -7.95 -11.05 -1.50
CA TYR A 100 -7.69 -9.78 -2.19
C TYR A 100 -6.91 -10.06 -3.47
N LEU A 101 -7.39 -9.53 -4.59
CA LEU A 101 -6.79 -9.68 -5.90
C LEU A 101 -6.51 -8.29 -6.51
N GLU A 102 -5.39 -8.14 -7.20
CA GLU A 102 -5.13 -6.99 -8.06
C GLU A 102 -6.16 -6.95 -9.19
N LYS A 103 -6.80 -5.80 -9.36
CA LYS A 103 -7.83 -5.57 -10.35
C LYS A 103 -7.21 -4.92 -11.59
N ASP A 104 -7.57 -5.39 -12.78
CA ASP A 104 -7.29 -4.65 -14.00
C ASP A 104 -8.16 -3.39 -14.04
N THR A 105 -7.50 -2.24 -13.88
CA THR A 105 -8.16 -0.93 -13.78
C THR A 105 -8.47 -0.31 -15.14
N ARG A 106 -8.03 -0.89 -16.26
CA ARG A 106 -8.38 -0.41 -17.61
C ARG A 106 -9.67 -1.02 -18.12
N GLU A 107 -9.87 -2.32 -17.91
CA GLU A 107 -11.10 -3.00 -18.34
C GLU A 107 -12.33 -2.47 -17.57
N ALA A 108 -12.14 -2.11 -16.29
CA ALA A 108 -13.21 -1.64 -15.41
C ALA A 108 -13.70 -0.20 -15.68
N ASN A 109 -13.16 0.51 -16.67
CA ASN A 109 -13.63 1.84 -17.08
C ASN A 109 -14.73 1.81 -18.17
N TYR A 110 -15.10 0.62 -18.66
CA TYR A 110 -16.06 0.45 -19.77
C TYR A 110 -17.49 0.09 -19.33
N ASP A 111 -17.77 0.01 -18.03
CA ASP A 111 -19.10 -0.27 -17.46
C ASP A 111 -19.76 0.95 -16.80
#